data_AF-A0A366I6A7-F1
#
_entry.id   AF-A0A366I6A7-F1
#
_cell.length_a   1.000
_cell.length_b   1.000
_cell.length_c   1.000
_cell.angle_alpha   90.00
_cell.angle_beta   90.00
_cell.angle_gamma   90.00
#
_symmetry.space_group_name_H-M   'P 1'
#
loop_
_entity.id
_entity.type
_entity.pdbx_description
1 polymer ?
#
loop_
_entity_poly.entity_id
_entity_poly.type
_entity_poly.pdbx_seq_one_letter_code
_entity_poly.pdbx_strand_id
1 'polypeptide(L)'
;MYPVDLPLLSRPGSEPNCRAIAKAVRDAGGVLSLGSDSHIAFSLGDFTHYERILQQVNFPQARILNVSPRRVLDFLEQRGRPAIAELADL
;
A
#
# COMPACT_ATOMS: atom_id res chain seq x y z
N MET A 1 -1.87 -20.38 25.16
CA MET A 1 -1.22 -19.12 24.75
C MET A 1 -0.92 -19.26 23.27
N TYR A 2 -1.81 -18.76 22.41
CA TYR A 2 -1.61 -18.81 20.95
C TYR A 2 -0.50 -17.82 20.58
N PRO A 3 0.45 -18.19 19.72
CA PRO A 3 1.50 -17.27 19.29
C PRO A 3 0.85 -16.09 18.56
N VAL A 4 1.16 -14.89 19.00
CA VAL A 4 0.69 -13.61 18.41
C VAL A 4 1.40 -13.26 17.10
N ASP A 5 2.21 -14.18 16.57
CA ASP A 5 3.09 -13.97 15.40
C ASP A 5 2.60 -14.70 14.14
N LEU A 6 1.29 -14.90 13.98
CA LEU A 6 0.75 -15.21 12.66
C LEU A 6 0.54 -13.88 11.93
N PRO A 7 1.37 -13.54 10.92
CA PRO A 7 1.11 -12.36 10.13
C PRO A 7 -0.31 -12.46 9.57
N LEU A 8 -0.98 -11.33 9.41
CA LEU A 8 -2.23 -11.27 8.65
C LEU A 8 -1.91 -11.60 7.19
N LEU A 9 -1.80 -12.88 6.93
CA LEU A 9 -1.39 -13.40 5.65
C LEU A 9 -2.60 -13.34 4.74
N SER A 10 -2.41 -12.73 3.58
CA SER A 10 -3.30 -12.94 2.44
C SER A 10 -3.51 -14.45 2.25
N ARG A 11 -4.70 -14.83 1.79
CA ARG A 11 -5.12 -16.24 1.63
C ARG A 11 -3.97 -17.07 1.01
N PRO A 12 -3.64 -18.26 1.54
CA PRO A 12 -2.61 -19.11 0.96
C PRO A 12 -2.80 -19.24 -0.56
N GLY A 13 -1.72 -19.02 -1.33
CA GLY A 13 -1.74 -19.02 -2.79
C GLY A 13 -2.02 -17.67 -3.47
N SER A 14 -2.29 -16.60 -2.71
CA SER A 14 -2.47 -15.24 -3.28
C SER A 14 -1.16 -14.54 -3.66
N GLU A 15 -0.04 -14.91 -3.02
CA GLU A 15 1.26 -14.25 -3.23
C GLU A 15 1.70 -14.17 -4.70
N PRO A 16 1.59 -15.24 -5.53
CA PRO A 16 1.91 -15.15 -6.96
C PRO A 16 1.10 -14.06 -7.68
N ASN A 17 -0.18 -13.90 -7.34
CA ASN A 17 -1.04 -12.88 -7.92
C ASN A 17 -0.65 -11.48 -7.45
N CYS A 18 -0.38 -11.29 -6.17
CA CYS A 18 0.10 -10.00 -5.63
C CYS A 18 1.39 -9.56 -6.35
N ARG A 19 2.33 -10.49 -6.57
CA ARG A 19 3.57 -10.25 -7.33
C ARG A 19 3.29 -9.92 -8.79
N ALA A 20 2.36 -10.62 -9.44
CA ALA A 20 1.99 -10.38 -10.83
C ALA A 20 1.35 -8.99 -11.01
N ILE A 21 0.45 -8.60 -10.10
CA ILE A 21 -0.18 -7.27 -10.10
C ILE A 21 0.87 -6.18 -9.91
N ALA A 22 1.78 -6.32 -8.93
CA ALA A 22 2.83 -5.34 -8.68
C ALA A 22 3.76 -5.16 -9.90
N LYS A 23 4.13 -6.26 -10.58
CA LYS A 23 4.89 -6.21 -11.85
C LYS A 23 4.10 -5.51 -12.96
N ALA A 24 2.84 -5.87 -13.14
CA ALA A 24 1.99 -5.28 -14.18
C ALA A 24 1.85 -3.77 -14.00
N VAL A 25 1.59 -3.30 -12.78
CA VAL A 25 1.50 -1.86 -12.48
C VAL A 25 2.84 -1.16 -12.68
N ARG A 26 3.95 -1.82 -12.27
CA ARG A 26 5.30 -1.28 -12.47
C ARG A 26 5.57 -1.04 -13.96
N ASP A 27 5.30 -2.04 -14.79
CA ASP A 27 5.59 -2.03 -16.21
C ASP A 27 4.64 -1.08 -16.98
N ALA A 28 3.39 -0.97 -16.53
CA ALA A 28 2.38 -0.11 -17.13
C ALA A 28 2.50 1.38 -16.78
N GLY A 29 3.43 1.78 -15.91
CA GLY A 29 3.54 3.20 -15.55
C GLY A 29 2.75 3.63 -14.31
N GLY A 30 1.91 2.74 -13.75
CA GLY A 30 0.90 3.10 -12.74
C GLY A 30 1.42 3.33 -11.31
N VAL A 31 0.49 3.69 -10.43
CA VAL A 31 0.71 3.90 -8.99
C VAL A 31 0.05 2.80 -8.15
N LEU A 32 0.58 2.54 -6.96
CA LEU A 32 0.02 1.60 -5.99
C LEU A 32 -0.45 2.32 -4.73
N SER A 33 -1.61 1.90 -4.22
CA SER A 33 -2.08 2.16 -2.87
C SER A 33 -1.98 0.88 -2.05
N LEU A 34 -1.44 0.99 -0.84
CA LEU A 34 -1.34 -0.10 0.13
C LEU A 34 -2.48 0.03 1.15
N GLY A 35 -3.05 -1.10 1.53
CA GLY A 35 -4.10 -1.19 2.54
C GLY A 35 -3.93 -2.48 3.32
N SER A 36 -3.96 -2.39 4.65
CA SER A 36 -3.78 -3.54 5.54
C SER A 36 -5.04 -4.40 5.60
N ASP A 37 -6.17 -3.86 5.13
CA ASP A 37 -7.50 -4.49 5.22
C ASP A 37 -7.83 -4.89 6.68
N SER A 38 -7.39 -4.04 7.61
CA SER A 38 -7.52 -4.28 9.04
C SER A 38 -8.98 -4.17 9.48
N HIS A 39 -9.46 -5.22 10.13
CA HIS A 39 -10.77 -5.24 10.77
C HIS A 39 -10.71 -4.81 12.25
N ILE A 40 -9.50 -4.68 12.80
CA ILE A 40 -9.20 -4.20 14.15
C ILE A 40 -7.92 -3.36 14.12
N ALA A 41 -7.78 -2.42 15.06
CA ALA A 41 -6.66 -1.46 15.06
C ALA A 41 -5.27 -2.09 15.25
N PHE A 42 -5.19 -3.30 15.83
CA PHE A 42 -3.90 -3.96 16.13
C PHE A 42 -3.01 -4.21 14.91
N SER A 43 -3.58 -4.28 13.71
CA SER A 43 -2.82 -4.49 12.46
C SER A 43 -2.87 -3.31 11.52
N LEU A 44 -3.43 -2.18 11.95
CA LEU A 44 -3.58 -1.01 11.10
C LEU A 44 -2.19 -0.53 10.66
N GLY A 45 -1.98 -0.49 9.34
CA GLY A 45 -0.71 -0.05 8.76
C GLY A 45 0.40 -1.11 8.76
N ASP A 46 0.13 -2.36 9.14
CA ASP A 46 1.09 -3.44 8.90
C ASP A 46 1.16 -3.76 7.40
N PHE A 47 2.28 -3.37 6.77
CA PHE A 47 2.55 -3.60 5.35
C PHE A 47 3.73 -4.53 5.12
N THR A 48 4.23 -5.21 6.16
CA THR A 48 5.46 -6.02 6.12
C THR A 48 5.49 -7.01 4.94
N HIS A 49 4.36 -7.68 4.67
CA HIS A 49 4.25 -8.61 3.56
C HIS A 49 4.33 -7.94 2.18
N TYR A 50 3.69 -6.79 2.02
CA TYR A 50 3.69 -6.02 0.77
C TYR A 50 5.06 -5.43 0.48
N GLU A 51 5.75 -4.91 1.50
CA GLU A 51 7.11 -4.37 1.35
C GLU A 51 8.06 -5.42 0.76
N ARG A 52 8.00 -6.67 1.26
CA ARG A 52 8.78 -7.78 0.70
C ARG A 52 8.46 -8.03 -0.78
N ILE A 53 7.17 -8.03 -1.16
CA ILE A 53 6.77 -8.23 -2.56
C ILE A 53 7.29 -7.09 -3.44
N LEU A 54 7.14 -5.84 -2.99
CA LEU A 54 7.55 -4.65 -3.71
C LEU A 54 9.07 -4.63 -3.94
N GLN A 55 9.86 -5.01 -2.93
CA GLN A 55 11.31 -5.18 -3.06
C GLN A 55 11.66 -6.26 -4.10
N GLN A 56 11.00 -7.42 -4.03
CA GLN A 56 11.27 -8.53 -4.96
C GLN A 56 10.93 -8.21 -6.43
N VAL A 57 10.05 -7.25 -6.68
CA VAL A 57 9.72 -6.80 -8.04
C VAL A 57 10.40 -5.47 -8.41
N ASN A 58 11.27 -4.94 -7.54
CA ASN A 58 11.92 -3.63 -7.71
C ASN A 58 10.89 -2.53 -8.06
N PHE A 59 9.78 -2.48 -7.32
CA PHE A 59 8.76 -1.46 -7.55
C PHE A 59 9.30 -0.07 -7.13
N PRO A 60 9.19 0.96 -7.98
CA PRO A 60 9.74 2.27 -7.64
C PRO A 60 8.90 2.95 -6.56
N GLN A 61 9.56 3.29 -5.45
CA GLN A 61 8.92 3.94 -4.30
C GLN A 61 8.24 5.27 -4.64
N ALA A 62 8.72 5.99 -5.66
CA ALA A 62 8.09 7.22 -6.14
C ALA A 62 6.63 7.04 -6.59
N ARG A 63 6.21 5.81 -6.93
CA ARG A 63 4.85 5.49 -7.39
C ARG A 63 4.01 4.75 -6.34
N ILE A 64 4.43 4.76 -5.08
CA ILE A 64 3.64 4.25 -3.95
C ILE A 64 3.00 5.46 -3.26
N LEU A 65 1.67 5.47 -3.14
CA LEU A 65 0.93 6.60 -2.56
C LEU A 65 1.19 6.77 -1.06
N ASN A 66 1.25 5.67 -0.32
CA ASN A 66 1.34 5.64 1.15
C ASN A 66 2.68 6.12 1.73
N VAL A 67 3.63 6.57 0.91
CA VAL A 67 4.93 7.07 1.37
C VAL A 67 4.80 8.33 2.21
N SER A 68 3.81 9.17 1.93
CA SER A 68 3.48 10.32 2.77
C SER A 68 2.00 10.69 2.65
N PRO A 69 1.42 11.34 3.68
CA PRO A 69 0.07 11.90 3.59
C PRO A 69 -0.07 12.84 2.39
N ARG A 70 0.91 13.73 2.19
CA ARG A 70 0.92 14.68 1.08
C ARG A 70 0.71 14.04 -0.29
N ARG A 71 1.37 12.91 -0.56
CA ARG A 71 1.25 12.22 -1.84
C ARG A 71 -0.14 11.66 -2.10
N VAL A 72 -0.82 11.17 -1.06
CA VAL A 72 -2.22 10.74 -1.17
C VAL A 72 -3.12 11.94 -1.47
N LEU A 73 -2.91 13.06 -0.77
CA LEU A 73 -3.70 14.28 -0.95
C LEU A 73 -3.51 14.87 -2.34
N ASP A 74 -2.28 15.02 -2.81
CA ASP A 74 -1.95 15.49 -4.17
C ASP A 74 -2.61 14.59 -5.24
N PHE A 75 -2.58 13.27 -5.05
CA PHE A 75 -3.23 12.34 -5.95
C PHE A 75 -4.75 12.53 -6.00
N LEU A 76 -5.40 12.79 -4.85
CA LEU A 76 -6.84 13.06 -4.80
C LEU A 76 -7.19 14.40 -5.45
N GLU A 77 -6.39 15.44 -5.25
CA GLU A 77 -6.55 16.74 -5.89
C GLU A 77 -6.41 16.66 -7.41
N GLN A 78 -5.41 15.91 -7.92
CA GLN A 78 -5.27 15.60 -9.35
C GLN A 78 -6.50 14.88 -9.94
N ARG A 79 -7.30 14.21 -9.10
CA ARG A 79 -8.55 13.53 -9.48
C ARG A 79 -9.79 14.41 -9.27
N GLY A 80 -9.62 15.71 -9.01
CA GLY A 80 -10.68 16.70 -8.90
C GLY A 80 -11.31 16.80 -7.50
N ARG A 81 -10.67 16.26 -6.47
CA ARG A 81 -11.07 16.56 -5.08
C ARG A 81 -10.54 17.94 -4.67
N PRO A 82 -11.31 18.75 -3.93
CA PRO A 82 -10.78 19.98 -3.38
C PRO A 82 -9.69 19.68 -2.33
N ALA A 83 -8.76 20.60 -2.16
CA ALA A 83 -7.78 20.56 -1.08
C ALA A 83 -8.48 20.59 0.28
N ILE A 84 -7.90 19.87 1.26
CA ILE A 84 -8.42 19.79 2.64
C ILE A 84 -7.55 20.67 3.52
N ALA A 85 -8.06 21.83 3.91
CA ALA A 85 -7.30 22.85 4.63
C ALA A 85 -6.77 22.35 5.98
N GLU A 86 -7.55 21.53 6.69
CA GLU A 86 -7.20 20.93 7.97
C GLU A 86 -6.01 19.95 7.89
N LEU A 87 -5.68 19.49 6.69
CA LEU A 87 -4.58 18.57 6.43
C LEU A 87 -3.42 19.25 5.69
N ALA A 88 -3.38 20.58 5.59
CA ALA A 88 -2.37 21.30 4.80
C ALA A 88 -0.93 21.06 5.30
N ASP A 89 -0.75 20.86 6.59
CA ASP A 89 0.57 20.72 7.23
C ASP A 89 1.10 19.26 7.28
N LEU A 90 0.38 18.31 6.67
CA LEU A 90 0.78 16.89 6.56
C LEU A 90 1.60 16.55 5.32
#